data_AF-A0A840SQY6-F1
#
_entry.id   AF-A0A840SQY6-F1
#
_cell.length_a   1.000
_cell.length_b   1.000
_cell.length_c   1.000
_cell.angle_alpha   90.00
_cell.angle_beta   90.00
_cell.angle_gamma   90.00
#
_symmetry.space_group_name_H-M   'P 1'
#
loop_
_entity.id
_entity.type
_entity.pdbx_description
1 polymer ?
#
loop_
_entity_poly.entity_id
_entity_poly.type
_entity_poly.pdbx_seq_one_letter_code
_entity_poly.pdbx_strand_id
1 'polypeptide(L)'
;MYSFQAYLRYQPEPTTNLSIGYAGATGGKLDFDGSASGQKVRYDQVRLFANTMISPTVQIQGMLGADLNVEGGFKQQPIVQLRLVKVF
;
A
#
# COMPACT_ATOMS: atom_id res chain seq x y z
N MET A 1 5.89 -16.66 -2.96
CA MET A 1 5.66 -15.36 -2.28
C MET A 1 4.18 -15.08 -2.34
N TYR A 2 3.56 -14.71 -1.23
CA TYR A 2 2.11 -14.49 -1.13
C TYR A 2 1.84 -13.07 -0.66
N SER A 3 0.80 -12.45 -1.18
CA SER A 3 0.36 -11.11 -0.79
C SER A 3 -1.15 -11.07 -0.63
N PHE A 4 -1.61 -10.29 0.33
CA PHE A 4 -3.03 -10.04 0.58
C PHE A 4 -3.26 -8.55 0.76
N GLN A 5 -4.37 -8.06 0.22
CA GLN A 5 -4.80 -6.68 0.42
C GLN A 5 -6.32 -6.61 0.52
N ALA A 6 -6.80 -5.80 1.45
CA ALA A 6 -8.21 -5.54 1.67
C ALA A 6 -8.43 -4.05 1.91
N TYR A 7 -9.46 -3.51 1.27
CA TYR A 7 -9.79 -2.08 1.33
C TYR A 7 -11.28 -1.89 1.59
N LEU A 8 -11.60 -1.00 2.51
CA LEU A 8 -12.93 -0.44 2.66
C LEU A 8 -12.94 0.95 2.02
N ARG A 9 -13.88 1.17 1.10
CA ARG A 9 -14.04 2.42 0.37
C ARG A 9 -15.36 3.08 0.74
N TYR A 10 -15.31 4.38 0.98
CA TYR A 10 -16.46 5.25 1.14
C TYR A 10 -16.45 6.33 0.05
N GLN A 11 -17.61 6.61 -0.53
CA GLN A 11 -17.76 7.59 -1.60
C GLN A 11 -18.84 8.62 -1.21
N PRO A 12 -18.44 9.72 -0.54
CA PRO A 12 -19.40 10.76 -0.14
C PRO A 12 -19.96 11.53 -1.32
N GLU A 13 -19.18 11.70 -2.39
CA GLU A 13 -19.54 12.44 -3.59
C GLU A 13 -19.19 11.62 -4.84
N PRO A 14 -19.83 11.86 -6.00
CA PRO A 14 -19.46 11.18 -7.25
C PRO A 14 -17.99 11.38 -7.64
N THR A 15 -17.41 12.53 -7.31
CA THR A 15 -16.04 12.93 -7.67
C THR A 15 -15.01 12.54 -6.62
N THR A 16 -15.41 12.31 -5.37
CA THR A 16 -14.50 12.15 -4.24
C THR A 16 -14.70 10.80 -3.54
N ASN A 17 -13.62 10.09 -3.26
CA ASN A 17 -13.67 8.90 -2.41
C ASN A 17 -12.54 8.89 -1.38
N LEU A 18 -12.78 8.08 -0.34
CA LEU A 18 -11.85 7.81 0.74
C LEU A 18 -11.76 6.30 0.89
N SER A 19 -10.56 5.78 1.10
CA SER A 19 -10.38 4.34 1.32
C SER A 19 -9.36 4.10 2.42
N ILE A 20 -9.65 3.15 3.29
CA ILE A 20 -8.69 2.61 4.26
C ILE A 20 -8.47 1.14 3.97
N GLY A 21 -7.26 0.66 4.14
CA GLY A 21 -7.02 -0.77 3.98
C GLY A 21 -5.73 -1.26 4.55
N TYR A 22 -5.64 -2.58 4.51
CA TYR A 22 -4.52 -3.36 4.95
C TYR A 22 -3.89 -4.03 3.74
N ALA A 23 -2.57 -4.00 3.65
CA ALA A 23 -1.82 -4.72 2.64
C ALA A 23 -0.62 -5.39 3.30
N GLY A 24 -0.42 -6.67 3.03
CA GLY A 24 0.73 -7.40 3.53
C GLY A 24 1.24 -8.41 2.51
N ALA A 25 2.53 -8.73 2.62
CA ALA A 25 3.15 -9.79 1.84
C ALA A 25 4.11 -10.60 2.71
N THR A 26 4.26 -11.88 2.37
CA THR A 26 5.16 -12.82 3.03
C THR A 26 5.82 -13.73 2.00
N GLY A 27 7.12 -13.93 2.10
CA GLY A 27 7.86 -14.82 1.21
C GLY A 27 9.32 -14.43 1.08
N GLY A 28 9.93 -14.80 -0.04
CA GLY A 28 11.32 -14.44 -0.33
C GLY A 28 12.36 -15.17 0.51
N LYS A 29 11.98 -16.25 1.22
CA LYS A 29 12.94 -17.07 1.96
C LYS A 29 13.98 -17.62 0.98
N LEU A 30 15.19 -17.07 1.08
CA LEU A 30 16.36 -17.55 0.35
C LEU A 30 17.03 -18.61 1.20
N ASP A 31 17.11 -19.83 0.70
CA ASP A 31 17.95 -20.88 1.29
C ASP A 31 19.25 -20.93 0.47
N PHE A 32 20.39 -20.73 1.12
CA PHE A 32 21.71 -20.90 0.52
C PHE A 32 22.36 -22.12 1.16
N ASP A 33 22.64 -23.13 0.34
CA ASP A 33 23.35 -24.35 0.74
C ASP A 33 22.71 -25.07 1.96
N GLY A 34 21.38 -25.17 1.97
CA GLY A 34 20.62 -25.84 3.05
C GLY A 34 20.48 -25.03 4.35
N SER A 35 21.19 -23.91 4.49
CA SER A 35 21.01 -22.97 5.59
C SER A 35 20.05 -21.85 5.18
N ALA A 36 18.99 -21.64 5.97
CA ALA A 36 18.09 -20.51 5.77
C ALA A 36 18.88 -19.20 5.94
N SER A 37 18.88 -18.34 4.93
CA SER A 37 19.61 -17.06 4.97
C SER A 37 19.06 -16.05 5.98
N GLY A 38 17.99 -16.40 6.72
CA GLY A 38 17.28 -15.52 7.64
C GLY A 38 16.45 -14.41 6.96
N GLN A 39 16.61 -14.22 5.65
CA GLN A 39 15.93 -13.18 4.88
C GLN A 39 14.57 -13.68 4.41
N LYS A 40 13.63 -13.83 5.35
CA LYS A 40 12.20 -13.90 5.03
C LYS A 40 11.68 -12.47 5.01
N VAL A 41 11.15 -12.02 3.88
CA VAL A 41 10.51 -10.72 3.79
C VAL A 41 9.05 -10.90 4.17
N ARG A 42 8.66 -10.29 5.29
CA ARG A 42 7.26 -10.08 5.65
C ARG A 42 7.05 -8.60 5.90
N TYR A 43 5.98 -8.04 5.35
CA TYR A 43 5.50 -6.73 5.79
C TYR A 43 3.99 -6.73 5.88
N ASP A 44 3.48 -5.94 6.81
CA ASP A 44 2.08 -5.71 7.07
C ASP A 44 1.88 -4.20 7.19
N GLN A 45 1.00 -3.61 6.40
CA GLN A 45 0.90 -2.16 6.23
C GLN A 45 -0.54 -1.69 6.27
N VAL A 46 -0.79 -0.56 6.92
CA VAL A 46 -2.05 0.17 6.84
C VAL A 46 -1.90 1.35 5.88
N ARG A 47 -2.94 1.61 5.08
CA ARG A 47 -2.98 2.72 4.12
C ARG A 47 -4.30 3.45 4.20
N LEU A 48 -4.23 4.77 4.14
CA LEU A 48 -5.34 5.69 3.95
C LEU A 48 -5.16 6.37 2.58
N PHE A 49 -6.21 6.38 1.78
CA PHE A 49 -6.27 7.03 0.48
C PHE A 49 -7.38 8.08 0.48
N ALA A 50 -7.09 9.22 -0.15
CA ALA A 50 -8.06 10.22 -0.51
C ALA A 50 -7.87 10.60 -1.96
N ASN A 51 -8.96 10.65 -2.73
CA ASN A 51 -8.92 10.88 -4.16
C ASN A 51 -10.13 11.69 -4.59
N THR A 52 -9.88 12.66 -5.47
CA THR A 52 -10.92 13.55 -5.99
C THR A 52 -10.67 13.88 -7.46
N MET A 53 -11.73 13.94 -8.26
CA MET A 53 -11.69 14.54 -9.58
C MET A 53 -11.80 16.05 -9.47
N ILE A 54 -10.73 16.75 -9.84
CA ILE A 54 -10.69 18.22 -9.89
C ILE A 54 -11.22 18.76 -11.22
N SER A 55 -11.34 17.90 -12.24
CA SER A 55 -12.05 18.16 -13.49
C SER A 55 -12.53 16.83 -14.08
N PRO A 56 -13.41 16.81 -15.10
CA PRO A 56 -13.88 15.57 -15.73
C PRO A 56 -12.78 14.67 -16.32
N THR A 57 -11.56 15.21 -16.48
CA THR A 57 -10.42 14.49 -17.05
C THR A 57 -9.23 14.39 -16.10
N VAL A 58 -9.26 15.03 -14.93
CA VAL A 58 -8.10 15.08 -14.01
C VAL A 58 -8.50 14.59 -12.62
N GLN A 59 -7.78 13.59 -12.13
CA GLN A 59 -7.92 13.07 -10.77
C GLN A 59 -6.62 13.25 -10.00
N ILE A 60 -6.73 13.70 -8.76
CA ILE A 60 -5.64 13.70 -7.78
C ILE A 60 -5.92 12.66 -6.70
N GLN A 61 -4.86 12.01 -6.22
CA GLN A 61 -4.92 11.07 -5.11
C GLN A 61 -3.72 11.27 -4.18
N GLY A 62 -3.99 11.35 -2.88
CA GLY A 62 -3.00 11.21 -1.82
C GLY A 62 -3.14 9.85 -1.12
N MET A 63 -2.02 9.29 -0.69
CA MET A 63 -1.98 8.16 0.24
C MET A 63 -1.03 8.46 1.40
N LEU A 64 -1.48 8.11 2.60
CA LEU A 64 -0.67 8.01 3.81
C LEU A 64 -0.66 6.56 4.29
N GLY A 65 0.52 6.04 4.60
CA GLY A 65 0.70 4.64 4.97
C GLY A 65 1.77 4.46 6.02
N ALA A 66 1.69 3.32 6.71
CA ALA A 66 2.60 3.00 7.80
C ALA A 66 2.71 1.48 7.96
N ASP A 67 3.94 0.99 8.13
CA ASP A 67 4.19 -0.44 8.37
C ASP A 67 3.86 -0.83 9.81
N LEU A 68 2.96 -1.78 10.00
CA LEU A 68 2.61 -2.33 11.31
C LEU A 68 3.69 -3.31 11.79
N ASN A 69 4.10 -4.24 10.90
CA ASN A 69 5.10 -5.26 11.19
C ASN A 69 5.99 -5.47 9.96
N VAL A 70 7.31 -5.59 10.17
CA VAL A 70 8.29 -5.92 9.11
C VAL A 70 9.29 -6.94 9.66
N GLU A 71 9.44 -8.06 8.97
CA GLU A 71 10.49 -9.06 9.18
C GLU A 71 11.42 -9.05 7.96
N GLY A 72 12.74 -9.07 8.21
CA GLY A 72 13.75 -9.14 7.14
C GLY A 72 13.95 -7.85 6.33
N GLY A 73 13.49 -6.69 6.84
CA GLY A 73 13.63 -5.39 6.16
C GLY A 73 13.44 -4.18 7.09
N PHE A 74 13.44 -2.98 6.51
CA PHE A 74 13.24 -1.73 7.25
C PHE A 74 11.76 -1.39 7.42
N LYS A 75 11.37 -0.99 8.64
CA LYS A 75 10.04 -0.48 8.95
C LYS A 75 9.87 0.93 8.39
N GLN A 76 8.95 1.12 7.43
CA GLN A 76 8.70 2.42 6.79
C GLN A 76 7.51 3.13 7.44
N GLN A 77 7.78 4.25 8.13
CA GLN A 77 6.77 5.16 8.69
C GLN A 77 7.32 6.60 8.77
N PRO A 78 6.68 7.62 8.14
CA PRO A 78 5.49 7.56 7.29
C PRO A 78 5.80 7.28 5.80
N ILE A 79 4.88 6.63 5.09
CA ILE A 79 4.89 6.50 3.63
C ILE A 79 3.87 7.49 3.08
N VAL A 80 4.32 8.37 2.18
CA VAL A 80 3.47 9.37 1.53
C VAL A 80 3.55 9.17 0.03
N GLN A 81 2.40 9.11 -0.64
CA GLN A 81 2.32 9.03 -2.09
C GLN A 81 1.33 10.07 -2.61
N LEU A 82 1.73 10.76 -3.69
CA LEU A 82 0.86 11.63 -4.47
C LEU A 82 0.78 11.06 -5.89
N ARG A 83 -0.44 11.00 -6.43
CA ARG A 83 -0.69 10.50 -7.79
C ARG A 83 -1.63 11.44 -8.53
N LEU A 84 -1.25 11.76 -9.76
CA LEU A 84 -2.04 12.55 -10.71
C LEU A 84 -2.39 11.69 -11.91
N VAL A 85 -3.66 11.70 -12.32
CA VAL A 85 -4.16 10.98 -13.50
C VAL A 85 -4.86 11.96 -14.44
N LYS A 86 -4.55 11.86 -15.74
CA LYS A 86 -5.22 12.59 -16.83
C LYS A 86 -5.84 11.58 -17.81
N VAL A 87 -7.12 11.74 -18.10
CA VAL A 87 -7.85 11.00 -19.15
C VAL A 87 -7.85 11.85 -20.43
N PHE A 88 -7.56 11.23 -21.58
CA PHE A 88 -7.44 11.87 -22.90
C PHE A 88 -8.66 11.57 -23.77
#